data_AF-J9DR79-F1
#
_entry.id   AF-J9DR79-F1
#
_cell.length_a   1.000
_cell.length_b   1.000
_cell.length_c   1.000
_cell.angle_alpha   90.00
_cell.angle_beta   90.00
_cell.angle_gamma   90.00
#
_symmetry.space_group_name_H-M   'P 1'
#
loop_
_entity.id
_entity.type
_entity.pdbx_description
1 polymer ?
#
loop_
_entity_poly.entity_id
_entity_poly.type
_entity_poly.pdbx_seq_one_letter_code
_entity_poly.pdbx_strand_id
1 'polypeptide(L)'
;MDLLEVKEMDLTSLDQMLTREETRQQHEARKRIIEEKIMRLELYIGALETSNTKWIEHIEKATQSKKRKEEETYAKMVDDEKCILNLINEGKDTVITLIMCKNDSELILKRLKQGEIKEEANQRTFTPTINLPQTPLPVFSGNPKLWRGFWSSFEAAVHLQNIPDIQKLNYLVGCLKGEAILAIRSYDITLENYEVIKRILIEKFG
;
A
#
# COMPACT_ATOMS: atom_id res chain seq x y z
N MET A 1 12.10 1.05 -16.90
CA MET A 1 11.50 2.11 -16.07
C MET A 1 12.28 2.11 -14.79
N ASP A 2 13.02 3.18 -14.51
CA ASP A 2 13.91 3.23 -13.36
C ASP A 2 13.07 3.34 -12.08
N LEU A 3 13.20 2.38 -11.15
CA LEU A 3 12.68 2.51 -9.79
C LEU A 3 13.20 3.79 -9.08
N LEU A 4 14.28 4.37 -9.61
CA LEU A 4 14.84 5.65 -9.19
C LEU A 4 13.92 6.83 -9.50
N GLU A 5 13.16 6.82 -10.61
CA GLU A 5 12.18 7.90 -10.90
C GLU A 5 11.05 7.97 -9.86
N VAL A 6 10.73 6.86 -9.21
CA VAL A 6 9.72 6.81 -8.13
C VAL A 6 10.30 7.35 -6.82
N LYS A 7 11.61 7.18 -6.58
CA LYS A 7 12.34 7.72 -5.42
C LYS A 7 12.69 9.20 -5.55
N GLU A 8 12.89 9.69 -6.77
CA GLU A 8 13.14 11.12 -7.07
C GLU A 8 11.85 11.94 -7.22
N MET A 9 10.70 11.29 -7.10
CA MET A 9 9.41 11.97 -7.11
C MET A 9 9.35 12.83 -5.84
N ASP A 10 9.44 14.14 -6.03
CA ASP A 10 9.51 15.13 -4.95
C ASP A 10 8.19 15.11 -4.15
N LEU A 11 8.17 14.26 -3.12
CA LEU A 11 7.11 14.14 -2.12
C LEU A 11 7.31 15.15 -0.99
N THR A 12 8.24 16.11 -1.12
CA THR A 12 8.47 17.09 -0.06
C THR A 12 7.16 17.78 0.31
N SER A 13 6.91 17.73 1.62
CA SER A 13 5.97 18.61 2.31
C SER A 13 6.51 20.02 2.15
N LEU A 14 5.97 20.74 1.18
CA LEU A 14 6.28 22.15 1.02
C LEU A 14 5.37 22.92 1.98
N ASP A 15 5.95 23.28 3.11
CA ASP A 15 5.44 24.21 4.12
C ASP A 15 5.36 25.63 3.53
N GLN A 16 4.57 25.78 2.45
CA GLN A 16 4.18 27.06 1.88
C GLN A 16 2.68 27.23 2.12
N MET A 17 2.29 28.46 2.50
CA MET A 17 0.90 28.89 2.64
C MET A 17 0.18 28.85 1.29
N LEU A 18 -0.11 27.65 0.79
CA LEU A 18 -0.93 27.41 -0.38
C LEU A 18 -2.37 27.72 -0.02
N THR A 19 -3.08 28.37 -0.94
CA THR A 19 -4.52 28.53 -0.82
C THR A 19 -5.18 27.14 -0.84
N ARG A 20 -6.38 27.08 -0.29
CA ARG A 20 -7.19 25.86 -0.24
C ARG A 20 -7.44 25.27 -1.65
N GLU A 21 -7.59 26.15 -2.64
CA GLU A 21 -7.77 25.78 -4.05
C GLU A 21 -6.49 25.21 -4.66
N GLU A 22 -5.33 25.83 -4.39
CA GLU A 22 -4.03 25.30 -4.84
C GLU A 22 -3.73 23.94 -4.20
N THR A 23 -4.04 23.78 -2.92
CA THR A 23 -3.91 22.49 -2.20
C THR A 23 -4.80 21.42 -2.84
N ARG A 24 -6.04 21.76 -3.20
CA ARG A 24 -6.97 20.86 -3.89
C ARG A 24 -6.42 20.43 -5.26
N GLN A 25 -6.00 21.39 -6.08
CA GLN A 25 -5.43 21.11 -7.40
C GLN A 25 -4.16 20.25 -7.31
N GLN A 26 -3.31 20.49 -6.31
CA GLN A 26 -2.12 19.69 -6.05
C GLN A 26 -2.45 18.24 -5.73
N HIS A 27 -3.41 17.99 -4.83
CA HIS A 27 -3.82 16.62 -4.50
C HIS A 27 -4.55 15.92 -5.67
N GLU A 28 -5.31 16.65 -6.48
CA GLU A 28 -5.90 16.13 -7.72
C GLU A 28 -4.83 15.75 -8.77
N ALA A 29 -3.78 16.58 -8.92
CA ALA A 29 -2.64 16.28 -9.80
C ALA A 29 -1.84 15.07 -9.29
N ARG A 30 -1.51 15.03 -7.98
CA ARG A 30 -0.83 13.90 -7.33
C ARG A 30 -1.61 12.61 -7.52
N LYS A 31 -2.94 12.63 -7.32
CA LYS A 31 -3.81 11.47 -7.54
C LYS A 31 -3.69 10.93 -8.96
N ARG A 32 -3.78 11.79 -9.99
CA ARG A 32 -3.68 11.36 -11.40
C ARG A 32 -2.34 10.69 -11.72
N ILE A 33 -1.24 11.24 -11.21
CA ILE A 33 0.10 10.67 -11.40
C ILE A 33 0.21 9.30 -10.73
N ILE A 34 -0.29 9.19 -9.49
CA ILE A 34 -0.26 7.93 -8.73
C ILE A 34 -1.09 6.85 -9.44
N GLU A 35 -2.28 7.19 -9.94
CA GLU A 35 -3.13 6.26 -10.70
C GLU A 35 -2.44 5.73 -11.96
N GLU A 36 -1.78 6.60 -12.72
CA GLU A 36 -1.01 6.18 -13.90
C GLU A 36 0.14 5.23 -13.53
N LYS A 37 0.87 5.53 -12.44
CA LYS A 37 1.99 4.70 -11.98
C LYS A 37 1.52 3.33 -11.49
N ILE A 38 0.39 3.26 -10.77
CA ILE A 38 -0.24 1.99 -10.38
C ILE A 38 -0.58 1.16 -11.62
N MET A 39 -1.28 1.74 -12.59
CA MET A 39 -1.66 1.02 -13.83
C MET A 39 -0.45 0.45 -14.57
N ARG A 40 0.65 1.21 -14.66
CA ARG A 40 1.89 0.75 -15.31
C ARG A 40 2.56 -0.38 -14.53
N LEU A 41 2.64 -0.28 -13.20
CA LEU A 41 3.23 -1.32 -12.36
C LEU A 41 2.41 -2.62 -12.41
N GLU A 42 1.09 -2.54 -12.32
CA GLU A 42 0.19 -3.70 -12.45
C GLU A 42 0.36 -4.39 -13.80
N LEU A 43 0.51 -3.62 -14.90
CA LEU A 43 0.81 -4.17 -16.22
C LEU A 43 2.13 -4.95 -16.25
N TYR A 44 3.20 -4.40 -15.65
CA TYR A 44 4.51 -5.06 -15.62
C TYR A 44 4.51 -6.30 -14.73
N ILE A 45 3.88 -6.23 -13.56
CA ILE A 45 3.70 -7.37 -12.66
C ILE A 45 2.98 -8.49 -13.39
N GLY A 46 1.87 -8.20 -14.07
CA GLY A 46 1.12 -9.20 -14.85
C GLY A 46 1.94 -9.83 -15.98
N ALA A 47 2.79 -9.05 -16.66
CA ALA A 47 3.70 -9.56 -17.68
C ALA A 47 4.79 -10.48 -17.11
N LEU A 48 5.34 -10.14 -15.94
CA LEU A 48 6.31 -10.96 -15.21
C LEU A 48 5.68 -12.26 -14.70
N GLU A 49 4.49 -12.19 -14.10
CA GLU A 49 3.72 -13.36 -13.66
C GLU A 49 3.42 -14.30 -14.83
N THR A 50 2.95 -13.75 -15.96
CA THR A 50 2.70 -14.53 -17.19
C THR A 50 3.96 -15.20 -17.71
N SER A 51 5.09 -14.49 -17.71
CA SER A 51 6.37 -15.03 -18.17
C SER A 51 6.87 -16.14 -17.23
N ASN A 52 6.73 -15.96 -15.92
CA ASN A 52 7.07 -16.96 -14.92
C ASN A 52 6.23 -18.24 -15.10
N THR A 53 4.91 -18.10 -15.27
CA THR A 53 4.02 -19.25 -15.51
C THR A 53 4.40 -20.00 -16.78
N LYS A 54 4.66 -19.29 -17.89
CA LYS A 54 5.09 -19.91 -19.16
C LYS A 54 6.41 -20.68 -19.00
N TRP A 55 7.34 -20.16 -18.22
CA TRP A 55 8.60 -20.86 -17.98
C TRP A 55 8.38 -22.14 -17.16
N ILE A 56 7.60 -22.06 -16.08
CA ILE A 56 7.24 -23.23 -15.27
C ILE A 56 6.57 -24.31 -16.14
N GLU A 57 5.59 -23.95 -16.95
CA GLU A 57 4.93 -24.89 -17.87
C GLU A 57 5.90 -25.53 -18.89
N HIS A 58 6.86 -24.75 -19.39
CA HIS A 58 7.87 -25.26 -20.32
C HIS A 58 8.79 -26.29 -19.63
N ILE A 59 9.18 -26.04 -18.38
CA ILE A 59 9.97 -26.97 -17.55
C ILE A 59 9.19 -28.27 -17.32
N GLU A 60 7.89 -28.18 -17.00
CA GLU A 60 7.03 -29.34 -16.75
C GLU A 60 6.88 -30.23 -17.99
N LYS A 61 6.79 -29.63 -19.18
CA LYS A 61 6.64 -30.34 -20.46
C LYS A 61 7.96 -30.87 -21.02
N ALA A 62 9.11 -30.54 -20.42
CA ALA A 62 10.42 -30.95 -20.90
C ALA A 62 10.73 -32.43 -20.58
N THR A 63 11.62 -33.05 -21.37
CA THR A 63 12.11 -34.40 -21.08
C THR A 63 12.89 -34.44 -19.76
N GLN A 64 12.90 -35.58 -19.06
CA GLN A 64 13.53 -35.74 -17.74
C GLN A 64 14.97 -35.17 -17.65
N SER A 65 15.76 -35.36 -18.72
CA SER A 65 17.15 -34.86 -18.83
C SER A 65 17.24 -33.34 -18.95
N LYS A 66 16.31 -32.69 -19.66
CA LYS A 66 16.24 -31.23 -19.80
C LYS A 66 15.59 -30.58 -18.58
N LYS A 67 14.54 -31.20 -18.04
CA LYS A 67 13.81 -30.73 -16.85
C LYS A 67 14.74 -30.49 -15.66
N ARG A 68 15.60 -31.47 -15.31
CA ARG A 68 16.53 -31.34 -14.18
C ARG A 68 17.49 -30.15 -14.34
N LYS A 69 17.99 -29.90 -15.56
CA LYS A 69 18.91 -28.78 -15.83
C LYS A 69 18.21 -27.42 -15.75
N GLU A 70 16.98 -27.34 -16.23
CA GLU A 70 16.17 -26.13 -16.14
C GLU A 70 15.73 -25.84 -14.69
N GLU A 71 15.34 -26.86 -13.92
CA GLU A 71 15.02 -26.72 -12.49
C GLU A 71 16.24 -26.23 -11.68
N GLU A 72 17.43 -26.79 -11.93
CA GLU A 72 18.68 -26.31 -11.32
C GLU A 72 19.00 -24.85 -11.73
N THR A 73 18.61 -24.42 -12.93
CA THR A 73 18.80 -23.05 -13.41
C THR A 73 17.80 -22.09 -12.76
N TYR A 74 16.53 -22.49 -12.69
CA TYR A 74 15.48 -21.73 -12.03
C TYR A 74 15.78 -21.54 -10.54
N ALA A 75 16.22 -22.59 -9.84
CA ALA A 75 16.61 -22.53 -8.43
C ALA A 75 17.74 -21.52 -8.18
N LYS A 76 18.78 -21.50 -9.03
CA LYS A 76 19.85 -20.49 -8.94
C LYS A 76 19.36 -19.07 -9.18
N MET A 77 18.34 -18.92 -10.02
CA MET A 77 17.72 -17.63 -10.30
C MET A 77 16.84 -17.13 -9.15
N VAL A 78 16.25 -18.02 -8.34
CA VAL A 78 15.47 -17.64 -7.15
C VAL A 78 16.36 -17.00 -6.08
N ASP A 79 17.62 -17.40 -6.00
CA ASP A 79 18.61 -16.83 -5.07
C ASP A 79 19.19 -15.47 -5.53
N ASP A 80 18.88 -15.01 -6.75
CA ASP A 80 19.30 -13.70 -7.26
C ASP A 80 18.38 -12.60 -6.69
N GLU A 81 18.97 -11.52 -6.16
CA GLU A 81 18.24 -10.35 -5.67
C GLU A 81 17.31 -9.78 -6.76
N LYS A 82 17.70 -9.87 -8.03
CA LYS A 82 16.91 -9.44 -9.20
C LYS A 82 16.04 -10.54 -9.81
N CYS A 83 15.76 -11.62 -9.07
CA CYS A 83 14.85 -12.66 -9.52
C CYS A 83 13.47 -12.08 -9.88
N ILE A 84 12.83 -12.68 -10.89
CA ILE A 84 11.45 -12.37 -11.31
C ILE A 84 10.49 -12.36 -10.10
N LEU A 85 10.65 -13.29 -9.15
CA LEU A 85 9.80 -13.34 -7.95
C LEU A 85 10.01 -12.13 -7.03
N ASN A 86 11.25 -11.70 -6.83
CA ASN A 86 11.55 -10.52 -6.02
C ASN A 86 11.03 -9.25 -6.70
N LEU A 87 11.23 -9.12 -8.02
CA LEU A 87 10.70 -7.99 -8.81
C LEU A 87 9.17 -7.92 -8.76
N ILE A 88 8.47 -9.06 -8.81
CA ILE A 88 7.02 -9.12 -8.64
C ILE A 88 6.61 -8.65 -7.24
N ASN A 89 7.28 -9.14 -6.19
CA ASN A 89 6.96 -8.78 -4.81
C ASN A 89 7.24 -7.29 -4.54
N GLU A 90 8.41 -6.78 -4.94
CA GLU A 90 8.75 -5.35 -4.84
C GLU A 90 7.75 -4.48 -5.62
N GLY A 91 7.32 -4.93 -6.80
CA GLY A 91 6.27 -4.27 -7.57
C GLY A 91 4.96 -4.20 -6.80
N LYS A 92 4.51 -5.31 -6.19
CA LYS A 92 3.29 -5.37 -5.38
C LYS A 92 3.37 -4.46 -4.16
N ASP A 93 4.48 -4.46 -3.44
CA ASP A 93 4.73 -3.58 -2.30
C ASP A 93 4.72 -2.09 -2.70
N THR A 94 5.28 -1.77 -3.88
CA THR A 94 5.24 -0.42 -4.44
C THR A 94 3.81 0.00 -4.79
N VAL A 95 3.02 -0.89 -5.41
CA VAL A 95 1.61 -0.64 -5.71
C VAL A 95 0.81 -0.36 -4.44
N ILE A 96 1.01 -1.15 -3.38
CA ILE A 96 0.35 -0.93 -2.07
C ILE A 96 0.71 0.47 -1.54
N THR A 97 1.99 0.83 -1.57
CA THR A 97 2.45 2.15 -1.11
C THR A 97 1.81 3.29 -1.91
N LEU A 98 1.72 3.15 -3.23
CA LEU A 98 1.07 4.12 -4.11
C LEU A 98 -0.43 4.23 -3.82
N ILE A 99 -1.11 3.10 -3.61
CA ILE A 99 -2.53 3.09 -3.23
C ILE A 99 -2.74 3.83 -1.90
N MET A 100 -1.87 3.66 -0.92
CA MET A 100 -1.92 4.42 0.34
C MET A 100 -1.78 5.93 0.10
N CYS A 101 -0.78 6.36 -0.68
CA CYS A 101 -0.59 7.77 -1.02
C CYS A 101 -1.79 8.37 -1.77
N LYS A 102 -2.42 7.59 -2.65
CA LYS A 102 -3.66 7.98 -3.33
C LYS A 102 -4.78 8.20 -2.33
N ASN A 103 -5.01 7.24 -1.45
CA ASN A 103 -6.09 7.30 -0.46
C ASN A 103 -5.88 8.46 0.53
N ASP A 104 -4.64 8.77 0.91
CA ASP A 104 -4.31 9.93 1.75
C ASP A 104 -4.69 11.24 1.05
N SER A 105 -4.38 11.34 -0.24
CA SER A 105 -4.79 12.49 -1.06
C SER A 105 -6.31 12.58 -1.20
N GLU A 106 -7.02 11.45 -1.36
CA GLU A 106 -8.48 11.41 -1.40
C GLU A 106 -9.11 11.85 -0.07
N LEU A 107 -8.53 11.44 1.07
CA LEU A 107 -8.98 11.86 2.40
C LEU A 107 -8.84 13.37 2.58
N ILE A 108 -7.72 13.95 2.14
CA ILE A 108 -7.49 15.40 2.18
C ILE A 108 -8.52 16.11 1.29
N LEU A 109 -8.73 15.65 0.06
CA LEU A 109 -9.74 16.21 -0.84
C LEU A 109 -11.16 16.14 -0.24
N LYS A 110 -11.50 15.06 0.46
CA LYS A 110 -12.80 14.92 1.14
C LYS A 110 -12.96 15.93 2.28
N ARG A 111 -11.92 16.12 3.10
CA ARG A 111 -11.92 17.13 4.18
C ARG A 111 -12.01 18.55 3.62
N LEU A 112 -11.31 18.83 2.52
CA LEU A 112 -11.39 20.12 1.84
C LEU A 112 -12.81 20.39 1.32
N LYS A 113 -13.53 19.39 0.82
CA LYS A 113 -14.95 19.55 0.41
C LYS A 113 -15.90 19.71 1.61
N GLN A 114 -15.64 19.02 2.73
CA GLN A 114 -16.47 19.12 3.93
C GLN A 114 -16.35 20.46 4.67
N GLY A 115 -15.19 21.12 4.59
CA GLY A 115 -15.04 22.47 5.10
C GLY A 115 -15.89 23.51 4.35
N GLU A 116 -16.33 23.22 3.12
CA GLU A 116 -17.14 24.15 2.29
C GLU A 116 -18.58 24.22 2.82
N ILE A 117 -19.07 23.16 3.48
CA ILE A 117 -20.43 23.07 4.02
C ILE A 117 -20.58 23.81 5.36
N LYS A 118 -19.48 24.06 6.09
CA LYS A 118 -19.51 24.70 7.41
C LYS A 118 -19.30 26.21 7.41
N GLU A 119 -18.87 26.82 6.30
CA GLU A 119 -18.59 28.25 6.24
C GLU A 119 -19.86 29.13 6.07
N GLU A 120 -21.03 28.55 5.74
CA GLU A 120 -22.28 29.31 5.59
C GLU A 120 -23.24 29.25 6.80
N ALA A 121 -22.96 28.46 7.84
CA ALA A 121 -23.85 28.34 8.99
C ALA A 121 -23.16 28.59 10.35
N ASN A 122 -23.37 29.81 10.83
CA ASN A 122 -23.36 30.27 12.21
C ASN A 122 -22.04 30.49 12.97
N GLN A 123 -21.86 31.77 13.32
CA GLN A 123 -21.26 32.23 14.56
C GLN A 123 -21.71 31.38 15.76
N ARG A 124 -20.78 30.68 16.42
CA ARG A 124 -20.58 30.63 17.88
C ARG A 124 -19.59 29.51 18.26
N THR A 125 -18.74 29.85 19.23
CA THR A 125 -17.74 29.02 19.93
C THR A 125 -16.64 28.40 19.07
N PHE A 126 -15.49 29.08 19.05
CA PHE A 126 -14.18 28.49 18.79
C PHE A 126 -13.98 27.28 19.72
N THR A 127 -14.12 26.08 19.19
CA THR A 127 -13.24 24.98 19.59
C THR A 127 -12.13 24.92 18.55
N PRO A 128 -10.85 25.06 18.94
CA PRO A 128 -9.76 24.98 17.99
C PRO A 128 -9.82 23.60 17.34
N THR A 129 -10.02 23.58 16.03
CA THR A 129 -9.69 22.43 15.18
C THR A 129 -8.20 22.18 15.38
N ILE A 130 -7.88 21.21 16.24
CA ILE A 130 -6.53 20.66 16.34
C ILE A 130 -6.22 20.14 14.94
N ASN A 131 -5.33 20.85 14.24
CA ASN A 131 -4.63 20.32 13.08
C ASN A 131 -3.80 19.16 13.61
N LEU A 132 -4.35 17.94 13.62
CA LEU A 132 -3.55 16.77 13.95
C LEU A 132 -2.46 16.64 12.89
N PRO A 133 -1.18 16.52 13.28
CA PRO A 133 -0.11 16.23 12.34
C PRO A 133 -0.48 14.96 11.57
N GLN A 134 -0.19 14.94 10.26
CA GLN A 134 -0.16 13.71 9.45
C GLN A 134 0.80 12.74 10.15
N THR A 135 0.28 11.99 11.12
CA THR A 135 1.11 11.09 11.91
C THR A 135 1.36 9.93 10.97
N PRO A 136 2.62 9.64 10.59
CA PRO A 136 2.90 8.53 9.71
C PRO A 136 2.27 7.29 10.32
N LEU A 137 1.56 6.51 9.51
CA LEU A 137 0.88 5.32 10.00
C LEU A 137 1.92 4.42 10.71
N PRO A 138 1.59 3.91 11.91
CA PRO A 138 2.54 3.15 12.70
C PRO A 138 2.90 1.86 11.97
N VAL A 139 4.19 1.51 11.95
CA VAL A 139 4.67 0.25 11.36
C VAL A 139 4.71 -0.84 12.42
N PHE A 140 4.19 -2.02 12.09
CA PHE A 140 4.15 -3.19 12.97
C PHE A 140 4.98 -4.34 12.40
N SER A 141 6.02 -4.74 13.13
CA SER A 141 6.96 -5.79 12.70
C SER A 141 6.61 -7.21 13.21
N GLY A 142 5.55 -7.36 14.00
CA GLY A 142 5.15 -8.65 14.59
C GLY A 142 5.54 -8.85 16.07
N ASN A 143 5.91 -7.80 16.81
CA ASN A 143 6.15 -7.89 18.25
C ASN A 143 4.83 -7.78 19.05
N PRO A 144 4.35 -8.84 19.71
CA PRO A 144 3.07 -8.80 20.44
C PRO A 144 2.98 -7.69 21.50
N LYS A 145 4.10 -7.31 22.12
CA LYS A 145 4.11 -6.23 23.13
C LYS A 145 3.73 -4.86 22.55
N LEU A 146 3.95 -4.67 21.25
CA LEU A 146 3.64 -3.43 20.54
C LEU A 146 2.26 -3.46 19.87
N TRP A 147 1.59 -4.62 19.85
CA TRP A 147 0.33 -4.81 19.13
C TRP A 147 -0.76 -3.85 19.60
N ARG A 148 -0.98 -3.73 20.92
CA ARG A 148 -2.02 -2.83 21.45
C ARG A 148 -1.82 -1.38 21.02
N GLY A 149 -0.59 -0.88 21.11
CA GLY A 149 -0.25 0.49 20.70
C GLY A 149 -0.46 0.69 19.20
N PHE A 150 0.02 -0.26 18.39
CA PHE A 150 -0.19 -0.25 16.95
C PHE A 150 -1.69 -0.26 16.60
N TRP A 151 -2.47 -1.20 17.14
CA TRP A 151 -3.87 -1.36 16.81
C TRP A 151 -4.69 -0.14 17.21
N SER A 152 -4.50 0.41 18.41
CA SER A 152 -5.21 1.62 18.83
C SER A 152 -4.93 2.81 17.91
N SER A 153 -3.68 2.99 17.46
CA SER A 153 -3.32 4.04 16.52
C SER A 153 -3.90 3.79 15.12
N PHE A 154 -3.80 2.56 14.61
CA PHE A 154 -4.38 2.18 13.32
C PHE A 154 -5.91 2.29 13.32
N GLU A 155 -6.55 1.93 14.42
CA GLU A 155 -7.99 1.97 14.58
C GLU A 155 -8.53 3.40 14.46
N ALA A 156 -7.91 4.34 15.18
CA ALA A 156 -8.26 5.76 15.11
C ALA A 156 -7.96 6.38 13.74
N ALA A 157 -6.83 6.03 13.14
CA ALA A 157 -6.39 6.62 11.87
C ALA A 157 -7.14 6.09 10.65
N VAL A 158 -7.51 4.79 10.65
CA VAL A 158 -8.00 4.08 9.46
C VAL A 158 -9.29 3.30 9.74
N HIS A 159 -9.33 2.41 10.75
CA HIS A 159 -10.46 1.47 10.93
C HIS A 159 -11.79 2.20 11.17
N LEU A 160 -11.77 3.27 11.98
CA LEU A 160 -12.94 4.09 12.30
C LEU A 160 -13.32 5.06 11.18
N GLN A 161 -12.49 5.22 10.14
CA GLN A 161 -12.81 6.08 9.02
C GLN A 161 -13.86 5.41 8.13
N ASN A 162 -14.80 6.21 7.61
CA ASN A 162 -15.80 5.74 6.65
C ASN A 162 -15.20 5.63 5.24
N ILE A 163 -14.34 4.62 5.06
CA ILE A 163 -13.67 4.24 3.81
C ILE A 163 -13.91 2.74 3.53
N PRO A 164 -13.85 2.30 2.25
CA PRO A 164 -14.03 0.89 1.88
C PRO A 164 -13.04 -0.05 2.57
N ASP A 165 -13.45 -1.27 2.89
CA ASP A 165 -12.62 -2.25 3.59
C ASP A 165 -11.37 -2.65 2.80
N ILE A 166 -11.46 -2.68 1.47
CA ILE A 166 -10.26 -2.86 0.61
C ILE A 166 -9.23 -1.75 0.83
N GLN A 167 -9.65 -0.51 1.08
CA GLN A 167 -8.73 0.59 1.39
C GLN A 167 -8.14 0.41 2.78
N LYS A 168 -8.96 0.05 3.78
CA LYS A 168 -8.46 -0.28 5.13
C LYS A 168 -7.45 -1.42 5.10
N LEU A 169 -7.68 -2.43 4.25
CA LEU A 169 -6.77 -3.55 4.09
C LEU A 169 -5.45 -3.12 3.47
N ASN A 170 -5.46 -2.29 2.42
CA ASN A 170 -4.23 -1.76 1.82
C ASN A 170 -3.40 -0.97 2.83
N TYR A 171 -4.04 -0.13 3.64
CA TYR A 171 -3.38 0.57 4.73
C TYR A 171 -2.83 -0.39 5.78
N LEU A 172 -3.62 -1.39 6.19
CA LEU A 172 -3.19 -2.39 7.17
C LEU A 172 -1.94 -3.11 6.66
N VAL A 173 -1.98 -3.66 5.45
CA VAL A 173 -0.88 -4.40 4.82
C VAL A 173 0.38 -3.54 4.72
N GLY A 174 0.28 -2.30 4.24
CA GLY A 174 1.43 -1.40 4.13
C GLY A 174 2.04 -0.96 5.48
N CYS A 175 1.30 -1.13 6.58
CA CYS A 175 1.83 -0.94 7.92
C CYS A 175 2.56 -2.17 8.48
N LEU A 176 2.42 -3.36 7.87
CA LEU A 176 3.04 -4.58 8.37
C LEU A 176 4.45 -4.76 7.79
N LYS A 177 5.37 -5.23 8.63
CA LYS A 177 6.71 -5.67 8.25
C LYS A 177 7.10 -6.95 8.98
N GLY A 178 8.20 -7.57 8.59
CA GLY A 178 8.77 -8.73 9.28
C GLY A 178 7.76 -9.87 9.48
N GLU A 179 7.64 -10.35 10.72
CA GLU A 179 6.77 -11.48 11.06
C GLU A 179 5.27 -11.19 10.85
N ALA A 180 4.87 -9.92 10.90
CA ALA A 180 3.48 -9.54 10.73
C ALA A 180 3.01 -9.66 9.28
N ILE A 181 3.82 -9.23 8.31
CA ILE A 181 3.48 -9.38 6.89
C ILE A 181 3.56 -10.85 6.46
N LEU A 182 4.51 -11.61 7.00
CA LEU A 182 4.62 -13.05 6.76
C LEU A 182 3.40 -13.84 7.25
N ALA A 183 2.77 -13.39 8.35
CA ALA A 183 1.58 -14.04 8.90
C ALA A 183 0.38 -14.01 7.95
N ILE A 184 0.33 -13.04 7.04
CA ILE A 184 -0.81 -12.79 6.16
C ILE A 184 -0.48 -13.05 4.68
N ARG A 185 0.73 -13.53 4.38
CA ARG A 185 1.26 -13.73 3.02
C ARG A 185 0.46 -14.73 2.18
N SER A 186 -0.28 -15.64 2.81
CA SER A 186 -1.15 -16.61 2.13
C SER A 186 -2.52 -16.07 1.76
N TYR A 187 -2.82 -14.80 2.08
CA TYR A 187 -4.12 -14.19 1.85
C TYR A 187 -4.03 -13.14 0.74
N ASP A 188 -5.00 -13.17 -0.16
CA ASP A 188 -5.12 -12.15 -1.21
C ASP A 188 -5.64 -10.82 -0.64
N ILE A 189 -5.21 -9.71 -1.20
CA ILE A 189 -5.68 -8.38 -0.83
C ILE A 189 -7.05 -8.14 -1.50
N THR A 190 -8.11 -8.66 -0.89
CA THR A 190 -9.50 -8.48 -1.36
C THR A 190 -10.37 -7.88 -0.26
N LEU A 191 -11.53 -7.32 -0.64
CA LEU A 191 -12.45 -6.69 0.30
C LEU A 191 -13.01 -7.68 1.33
N GLU A 192 -13.16 -8.95 0.96
CA GLU A 192 -13.63 -10.02 1.83
C GLU A 192 -12.59 -10.41 2.89
N ASN A 193 -11.31 -10.17 2.62
CA ASN A 193 -10.21 -10.63 3.45
C ASN A 193 -9.83 -9.64 4.55
N TYR A 194 -10.38 -8.43 4.59
CA TYR A 194 -10.03 -7.44 5.63
C TYR A 194 -10.28 -7.96 7.06
N GLU A 195 -11.50 -8.45 7.32
CA GLU A 195 -11.88 -8.97 8.64
C GLU A 195 -11.17 -10.29 8.98
N VAL A 196 -10.83 -11.10 7.96
CA VAL A 196 -10.07 -12.33 8.13
C VAL A 196 -8.62 -12.02 8.55
N ILE A 197 -7.95 -11.14 7.80
CA ILE A 197 -6.57 -10.72 8.06
C ILE A 197 -6.47 -10.02 9.41
N LYS A 198 -7.42 -9.13 9.74
CA LYS A 198 -7.50 -8.51 11.07
C LYS A 198 -7.58 -9.55 12.18
N ARG A 199 -8.44 -10.56 12.05
CA ARG A 199 -8.60 -11.62 13.06
C ARG A 199 -7.32 -12.41 13.26
N ILE A 200 -6.65 -12.79 12.18
CA ILE A 200 -5.38 -13.55 12.25
C ILE A 200 -4.30 -12.75 12.99
N LEU A 201 -4.21 -11.45 12.71
CA LEU A 201 -3.24 -10.59 13.39
C LEU A 201 -3.56 -10.45 14.88
N ILE A 202 -4.84 -10.35 15.25
CA ILE A 202 -5.30 -10.35 16.65
C ILE A 202 -4.99 -11.70 17.31
N GLU A 203 -5.27 -12.83 16.67
CA GLU A 203 -5.01 -14.15 17.24
C GLU A 203 -3.52 -14.42 17.44
N LYS A 204 -2.67 -13.93 16.52
CA LYS A 204 -1.23 -14.16 16.56
C LYS A 204 -0.47 -13.18 17.47
N PHE A 205 -0.94 -11.95 17.60
CA PHE A 205 -0.20 -10.87 18.27
C PHE A 205 -0.98 -10.11 19.36
N GLY A 206 -2.28 -10.37 19.51
CA GLY A 206 -3.25 -9.68 20.38
C GLY A 206 -3.16 -9.94 21.87
#